data_AF-A0A8S3CDH2-F1
#
_entry.id   AF-A0A8S3CDH2-F1
#
_cell.length_a   1.000
_cell.length_b   1.000
_cell.length_c   1.000
_cell.angle_alpha   90.00
_cell.angle_beta   90.00
_cell.angle_gamma   90.00
#
_symmetry.space_group_name_H-M   'P 1'
#
loop_
_entity.id
_entity.type
_entity.pdbx_description
1 polymer ?
#
loop_
_entity_poly.entity_id
_entity_poly.type
_entity_poly.pdbx_seq_one_letter_code
_entity_poly.pdbx_strand_id
1 'polypeptide(L)'
;MPIYDAQTDTTILTELPTSDSTITQRIGRLTRTRDGEYFQLYNPQVERPDFTTPQIYQTELSDVDFALRKSSEEKDSLATFKQWLPDQPSQAIIVRAHDRLKKLGILNYNERFSDDGKAIAKLPDFGSLSMKISVYFGLTKEKCDQDMIRLAAILSVLNTTFILSQLSPQFKQEEEGDYMSLLTLMNAIIEKPNMIKNNELEDIDHLLRRALLRWKAFQRFFKTNEDKHLRNLSQTFSGKWSYIARALLAGHNENLYVALKELNGRIHQYRRYNNVTQEETRKQIAKLDKATTLSQLRQPSIVIARDVLCTADVRKLSILSIIGFIQPVWLDNSLIRKFELTSKERIYFQENIRASDDFKAVSQHVCNMVDNKALELSGNAGQVFETERFVRQQLIRPHDWNLVDDDQLDRDKNLKMNVESIRKCLLMFFPLIWRFENEKQAIVRVMIDGIDNCKILVESRDKYNETIREEFDSFVKWLRKCVSIQHLHSDISPQRLQKPDAEIEERIRLVTDPERTRADLMQDVLYGTRE
;
A
#
# COMPACT_ATOMS: atom_id res chain seq x y z
N MET A 1 2.77 -8.83 17.41
CA MET A 1 2.86 -7.57 18.18
C MET A 1 2.98 -6.41 17.21
N PRO A 2 2.24 -5.29 17.41
CA PRO A 2 2.42 -4.09 16.61
C PRO A 2 3.77 -3.42 16.95
N ILE A 3 4.55 -3.10 15.92
CA ILE A 3 5.82 -2.37 16.03
C ILE A 3 5.80 -1.22 15.05
N TYR A 4 6.01 -0.02 15.54
CA TYR A 4 6.13 1.17 14.73
C TYR A 4 7.51 1.26 14.07
N ASP A 5 7.52 1.34 12.75
CA ASP A 5 8.71 1.60 11.95
C ASP A 5 8.82 3.10 11.61
N ALA A 6 9.81 3.74 12.22
CA ALA A 6 10.12 5.14 12.02
C ALA A 6 10.58 5.46 10.58
N GLN A 7 11.18 4.53 9.84
CA GLN A 7 11.58 4.85 8.46
C GLN A 7 10.36 4.94 7.54
N THR A 8 9.42 4.01 7.70
CA THR A 8 8.23 3.95 6.84
C THR A 8 7.04 4.74 7.38
N ASP A 9 7.10 5.20 8.64
CA ASP A 9 5.97 5.82 9.36
C ASP A 9 4.72 4.91 9.31
N THR A 10 4.93 3.61 9.57
CA THR A 10 3.87 2.60 9.57
C THR A 10 3.98 1.69 10.78
N THR A 11 2.87 1.08 11.18
CA THR A 11 2.86 0.04 12.20
C THR A 11 2.84 -1.33 11.52
N ILE A 12 3.83 -2.16 11.84
CA ILE A 12 4.00 -3.51 11.32
C ILE A 12 3.49 -4.49 12.36
N LEU A 13 2.67 -5.45 11.93
CA LEU A 13 2.32 -6.59 12.76
C LEU A 13 3.34 -7.69 12.52
N THR A 14 4.15 -7.98 13.54
CA THR A 14 5.20 -9.00 13.46
C THR A 14 5.05 -10.06 14.53
N GLU A 15 5.48 -11.27 14.22
CA GLU A 15 5.59 -12.37 15.18
C GLU A 15 6.96 -12.29 15.84
N LEU A 16 6.98 -12.35 17.17
CA LEU A 16 8.21 -12.31 17.95
C LEU A 16 8.25 -13.49 18.92
N PRO A 17 9.45 -14.06 19.17
CA PRO A 17 9.65 -14.98 20.27
C PRO A 17 9.12 -14.39 21.58
N THR A 18 8.48 -15.23 22.38
CA THR A 18 7.88 -14.83 23.66
C THR A 18 8.96 -14.73 24.74
N SER A 19 8.88 -13.74 25.63
CA SER A 19 9.79 -13.58 26.79
C SER A 19 9.53 -14.63 27.87
N ASP A 20 10.52 -14.86 28.74
CA ASP A 20 10.41 -15.86 29.82
C ASP A 20 9.33 -15.50 30.85
N SER A 21 9.16 -14.22 31.14
CA SER A 21 8.04 -13.73 31.96
C SER A 21 6.66 -14.09 31.39
N THR A 22 6.49 -14.03 30.07
CA THR A 22 5.21 -14.39 29.43
C THR A 22 4.99 -15.90 29.42
N ILE A 23 6.06 -16.70 29.28
CA ILE A 23 5.99 -18.16 29.40
C ILE A 23 5.61 -18.55 30.82
N THR A 24 6.26 -17.95 31.82
CA THR A 24 5.95 -18.15 33.24
C THR A 24 4.48 -17.82 33.52
N GLN A 25 3.96 -16.71 32.96
CA GLN A 25 2.54 -16.39 33.04
C GLN A 25 1.64 -17.43 32.35
N ARG A 26 2.06 -18.00 31.22
CA ARG A 26 1.31 -19.08 30.54
C ARG A 26 1.27 -20.36 31.37
N ILE A 27 2.40 -20.76 31.96
CA ILE A 27 2.50 -21.92 32.85
C ILE A 27 1.62 -21.71 34.08
N GLY A 28 1.68 -20.53 34.70
CA GLY A 28 0.85 -20.18 35.86
C GLY A 28 -0.67 -20.14 35.58
N ARG A 29 -1.11 -20.20 34.32
CA ARG A 29 -2.54 -20.37 33.99
C ARG A 29 -3.03 -21.81 34.15
N LEU A 30 -2.14 -22.80 34.05
CA LEU A 30 -2.50 -24.23 34.10
C LEU A 30 -2.88 -24.68 35.52
N THR A 31 -2.18 -24.18 36.54
CA THR A 31 -2.28 -24.66 37.92
C THR A 31 -3.30 -23.89 38.77
N ARG A 32 -4.22 -23.13 38.15
CA ARG A 32 -5.19 -22.29 38.88
C ARG A 32 -6.26 -23.07 39.63
N THR A 33 -6.54 -24.31 39.21
CA THR A 33 -7.66 -25.11 39.75
C THR A 33 -7.25 -26.52 40.15
N ARG A 34 -6.29 -27.11 39.43
CA ARG A 34 -5.66 -28.40 39.72
C ARG A 34 -4.30 -28.45 39.02
N ASP A 35 -3.50 -29.45 39.33
CA ASP A 35 -2.25 -29.70 38.60
C ASP A 35 -2.52 -29.90 37.10
N GLY A 36 -1.61 -29.38 36.27
CA GLY A 36 -1.74 -29.40 34.81
C GLY A 36 -0.38 -29.51 34.13
N GLU A 37 -0.39 -30.00 32.89
CA GLU A 37 0.81 -30.26 32.11
C GLU A 37 1.04 -29.16 31.06
N TYR A 38 2.30 -28.70 30.93
CA TYR A 38 2.70 -27.72 29.93
C TYR A 38 3.49 -28.39 28.81
N PHE A 39 2.94 -28.41 27.60
CA PHE A 39 3.62 -28.93 26.43
C PHE A 39 4.38 -27.81 25.70
N GLN A 40 5.71 -27.90 25.74
CA GLN A 40 6.60 -26.95 25.09
C GLN A 40 6.86 -27.36 23.63
N LEU A 41 6.39 -26.54 22.68
CA LEU A 41 6.59 -26.75 21.23
C LEU A 41 7.76 -25.93 20.67
N TYR A 42 8.78 -25.67 21.49
CA TYR A 42 9.93 -24.84 21.12
C TYR A 42 11.22 -25.37 21.75
N ASN A 43 12.37 -25.08 21.15
CA ASN A 43 13.66 -25.47 21.72
C ASN A 43 13.94 -24.67 23.02
N PRO A 44 14.17 -25.34 24.17
CA PRO A 44 14.49 -24.68 25.45
C PRO A 44 15.85 -23.97 25.46
N GLN A 45 16.76 -24.32 24.54
CA GLN A 45 18.11 -23.75 24.50
C GLN A 45 18.20 -22.40 23.78
N VAL A 46 17.09 -21.90 23.24
CA VAL A 46 17.07 -20.58 22.58
C VAL A 46 17.03 -19.51 23.65
N GLU A 47 18.08 -18.69 23.71
CA GLU A 47 18.18 -17.52 24.58
C GLU A 47 17.02 -16.55 24.32
N ARG A 48 16.41 -16.06 25.40
CA ARG A 48 15.23 -15.20 25.39
C ARG A 48 15.42 -14.03 26.32
N PRO A 49 14.75 -12.90 26.05
CA PRO A 49 14.71 -11.82 27.01
C PRO A 49 13.82 -12.24 28.21
N ASP A 50 14.25 -11.86 29.41
CA ASP A 50 13.48 -12.07 30.65
C ASP A 50 12.10 -11.40 30.56
N PHE A 51 12.06 -10.17 30.05
CA PHE A 51 10.87 -9.33 29.96
C PHE A 51 10.56 -8.92 28.53
N THR A 52 9.27 -8.68 28.25
CA THR A 52 8.84 -8.16 26.95
C THR A 52 9.28 -6.71 26.81
N THR A 53 9.72 -6.31 25.61
CA THR A 53 10.06 -4.92 25.32
C THR A 53 8.87 -3.99 25.60
N PRO A 54 9.08 -2.88 26.33
CA PRO A 54 8.03 -1.90 26.63
C PRO A 54 7.38 -1.32 25.37
N GLN A 55 6.05 -1.17 25.41
CA GLN A 55 5.27 -0.68 24.27
C GLN A 55 5.61 0.77 23.87
N ILE A 56 6.09 1.59 24.82
CA ILE A 56 6.51 2.98 24.56
C ILE A 56 7.70 3.08 23.60
N TYR A 57 8.48 1.99 23.45
CA TYR A 57 9.57 1.90 22.47
C TYR A 57 9.09 1.42 21.09
N GLN A 58 7.85 0.93 20.99
CA GLN A 58 7.33 0.22 19.82
C GLN A 58 6.10 0.89 19.20
N THR A 59 5.68 2.05 19.70
CA THR A 59 4.47 2.76 19.25
C THR A 59 4.81 4.19 18.83
N GLU A 60 4.07 4.73 17.87
CA GLU A 60 4.09 6.16 17.55
C GLU A 60 3.51 6.95 18.75
N LEU A 61 4.18 8.02 19.18
CA LEU A 61 3.88 8.68 20.46
C LEU A 61 3.09 9.98 20.35
N SER A 62 2.64 10.43 19.16
CA SER A 62 1.87 11.67 19.03
C SER A 62 0.53 11.62 19.77
N ASP A 63 -0.19 10.49 19.71
CA ASP A 63 -1.44 10.32 20.47
C ASP A 63 -1.18 10.43 21.98
N VAL A 64 -0.06 9.87 22.45
CA VAL A 64 0.36 9.89 23.86
C VAL A 64 0.75 11.31 24.29
N ASP A 65 1.60 11.98 23.51
CA ASP A 65 2.04 13.35 23.82
C ASP A 65 0.86 14.34 23.79
N PHE A 66 -0.06 14.19 22.83
CA PHE A 66 -1.28 14.99 22.80
C PHE A 66 -2.15 14.77 24.05
N ALA A 67 -2.32 13.52 24.48
CA ALA A 67 -3.12 13.20 25.66
C ALA A 67 -2.50 13.75 26.95
N LEU A 68 -1.17 13.68 27.09
CA LEU A 68 -0.44 14.27 28.22
C LEU A 68 -0.64 15.78 28.29
N ARG A 69 -0.36 16.49 27.18
CA ARG A 69 -0.53 17.96 27.09
C ARG A 69 -1.95 18.43 27.38
N LYS A 70 -2.95 17.61 27.02
CA LYS A 70 -4.36 17.86 27.36
C LYS A 70 -4.62 17.79 28.88
N SER A 71 -3.88 16.96 29.61
CA SER A 71 -4.12 16.67 31.03
C SER A 71 -3.38 17.58 32.01
N SER A 72 -2.19 18.08 31.65
CA SER A 72 -1.22 18.67 32.58
C SER A 72 -0.93 20.16 32.32
N GLU A 73 -1.92 20.90 31.81
CA GLU A 73 -1.75 22.26 31.25
C GLU A 73 -0.89 22.26 29.96
N GLU A 74 -1.23 23.14 29.01
CA GLU A 74 -0.78 23.12 27.59
C GLU A 74 0.76 23.18 27.36
N LYS A 75 1.56 23.33 28.42
CA LYS A 75 3.03 23.47 28.38
C LYS A 75 3.77 22.15 28.61
N ASP A 76 3.17 21.22 29.32
CA ASP A 76 3.88 19.99 29.73
C ASP A 76 3.79 18.93 28.63
N SER A 77 4.96 18.44 28.20
CA SER A 77 5.11 17.50 27.10
C SER A 77 5.63 16.16 27.57
N LEU A 78 5.57 15.15 26.70
CA LEU A 78 6.22 13.86 26.92
C LEU A 78 7.72 14.01 27.24
N ALA A 79 8.39 15.05 26.70
CA ALA A 79 9.79 15.33 27.03
C ALA A 79 10.00 15.70 28.51
N THR A 80 9.05 16.41 29.12
CA THR A 80 9.04 16.71 30.56
C THR A 80 8.70 15.44 31.35
N PHE A 81 7.69 14.69 30.91
CA PHE A 81 7.20 13.53 31.64
C PHE A 81 8.11 12.30 31.62
N LYS A 82 8.98 12.17 30.61
CA LYS A 82 9.83 10.98 30.45
C LYS A 82 10.67 10.66 31.68
N GLN A 83 11.06 11.67 32.47
CA GLN A 83 11.92 11.46 33.65
C GLN A 83 11.27 10.58 34.74
N TRP A 84 9.93 10.52 34.77
CA TRP A 84 9.18 9.71 35.73
C TRP A 84 8.74 8.35 35.16
N LEU A 85 9.11 8.04 33.91
CA LEU A 85 8.80 6.75 33.31
C LEU A 85 9.88 5.72 33.70
N PRO A 86 9.48 4.47 34.05
CA PRO A 86 10.44 3.41 34.30
C PRO A 86 11.26 3.10 33.04
N ASP A 87 10.61 3.18 31.89
CA ASP A 87 11.17 2.97 30.56
C ASP A 87 11.09 4.27 29.76
N GLN A 88 12.22 4.98 29.66
CA GLN A 88 12.28 6.31 29.06
C GLN A 88 12.46 6.24 27.54
N PRO A 89 11.50 6.73 26.73
CA PRO A 89 11.67 6.76 25.29
C PRO A 89 12.84 7.67 24.89
N SER A 90 13.52 7.29 23.80
CA SER A 90 14.64 8.08 23.29
C SER A 90 14.19 9.49 22.89
N GLN A 91 15.07 10.47 23.03
CA GLN A 91 14.77 11.86 22.65
C GLN A 91 14.35 11.96 21.17
N ALA A 92 14.90 11.12 20.30
CA ALA A 92 14.56 11.09 18.88
C ALA A 92 13.08 10.71 18.63
N ILE A 93 12.54 9.75 19.37
CA ILE A 93 11.12 9.34 19.24
C ILE A 93 10.21 10.46 19.72
N ILE A 94 10.56 11.14 20.82
CA ILE A 94 9.78 12.26 21.36
C ILE A 94 9.78 13.44 20.38
N VAL A 95 10.94 13.82 19.85
CA VAL A 95 11.05 14.91 18.86
C VAL A 95 10.23 14.58 17.62
N ARG A 96 10.24 13.33 17.16
CA ARG A 96 9.42 12.89 16.03
C ARG A 96 7.91 13.05 16.31
N ALA A 97 7.45 12.62 17.47
CA ALA A 97 6.05 12.79 17.87
C ALA A 97 5.66 14.28 17.95
N HIS A 98 6.55 15.13 18.46
CA HIS A 98 6.36 16.59 18.48
C HIS A 98 6.27 17.19 17.07
N ASP A 99 7.19 16.81 16.17
CA ASP A 99 7.21 17.28 14.79
C ASP A 99 5.94 16.86 14.03
N ARG A 100 5.45 15.65 14.30
CA ARG A 100 4.18 15.17 13.76
C ARG A 100 3.00 16.01 14.25
N LEU A 101 2.93 16.35 15.55
CA LEU A 101 1.89 17.25 16.07
C LEU A 101 1.97 18.67 15.47
N LYS A 102 3.17 19.20 15.22
CA LYS A 102 3.37 20.47 14.50
C LYS A 102 2.88 20.38 13.05
N LYS A 103 3.21 19.30 12.34
CA LYS A 103 2.75 19.05 10.96
C LYS A 103 1.23 18.94 10.85
N LEU A 104 0.57 18.39 11.86
CA LEU A 104 -0.88 18.31 11.96
C LEU A 104 -1.54 19.64 12.40
N GLY A 105 -0.76 20.70 12.61
CA GLY A 105 -1.25 22.03 13.01
C GLY A 105 -1.77 22.11 14.45
N ILE A 106 -1.54 21.07 15.27
CA ILE A 106 -1.99 21.02 16.67
C ILE A 106 -1.11 21.90 17.55
N LEU A 107 0.19 21.94 17.27
CA LEU A 107 1.15 22.77 17.98
C LEU A 107 1.55 23.97 17.13
N ASN A 108 1.71 25.12 17.79
CA ASN A 108 2.30 26.31 17.19
C ASN A 108 3.84 26.27 17.22
N TYR A 109 4.48 27.29 16.66
CA TYR A 109 5.94 27.43 16.66
C TYR A 109 6.57 27.47 18.07
N ASN A 110 5.80 27.90 19.07
CA ASN A 110 6.21 27.95 20.48
C ASN A 110 5.92 26.65 21.25
N GLU A 111 5.59 25.56 20.55
CA GLU A 111 5.34 24.23 21.11
C GLU A 111 4.17 24.14 22.10
N ARG A 112 3.25 25.10 22.02
CA ARG A 112 1.96 25.08 22.74
C ARG A 112 0.85 24.73 21.78
N PHE A 113 -0.31 24.34 22.31
CA PHE A 113 -1.49 24.16 21.45
C PHE A 113 -1.79 25.44 20.65
N SER A 114 -1.98 25.26 19.35
CA SER A 114 -2.60 26.25 18.47
C SER A 114 -4.08 26.43 18.87
N ASP A 115 -4.76 27.44 18.32
CA ASP A 115 -6.19 27.63 18.59
C ASP A 115 -7.01 26.40 18.17
N ASP A 116 -6.68 25.82 17.01
CA ASP A 116 -7.23 24.54 16.55
C ASP A 116 -6.86 23.40 17.52
N GLY A 117 -5.60 23.32 17.97
CA GLY A 117 -5.15 22.32 18.94
C GLY A 117 -5.92 22.36 20.26
N LYS A 118 -6.21 23.56 20.78
CA LYS A 118 -7.03 23.77 21.99
C LYS A 118 -8.48 23.34 21.76
N ALA A 119 -9.04 23.67 20.61
CA ALA A 119 -10.40 23.27 20.27
C ALA A 119 -10.52 21.74 20.11
N ILE A 120 -9.55 21.11 19.45
CA ILE A 120 -9.43 19.65 19.31
C ILE A 120 -9.26 19.00 20.69
N ALA A 121 -8.48 19.58 21.61
CA ALA A 121 -8.31 19.05 22.96
C ALA A 121 -9.63 19.00 23.75
N LYS A 122 -10.57 19.91 23.51
CA LYS A 122 -11.90 19.92 24.15
C LYS A 122 -12.83 18.83 23.65
N LEU A 123 -12.57 18.25 22.48
CA LEU A 123 -13.40 17.18 21.90
C LEU A 123 -13.27 15.87 22.68
N PRO A 124 -14.29 14.99 22.59
CA PRO A 124 -14.24 13.67 23.20
C PRO A 124 -13.23 12.80 22.46
N ASP A 125 -12.93 11.64 23.03
CA ASP A 125 -12.06 10.67 22.37
C ASP A 125 -12.79 9.92 21.24
N PHE A 126 -12.29 10.07 20.02
CA PHE A 126 -12.77 9.39 18.81
C PHE A 126 -11.91 8.17 18.42
N GLY A 127 -11.02 7.72 19.32
CA GLY A 127 -10.20 6.52 19.15
C GLY A 127 -8.79 6.79 18.62
N SER A 128 -8.60 7.87 17.85
CA SER A 128 -7.27 8.37 17.47
C SER A 128 -7.27 9.89 17.31
N LEU A 129 -6.10 10.50 17.38
CA LEU A 129 -5.94 11.93 17.11
C LEU A 129 -6.29 12.28 15.67
N SER A 130 -5.89 11.46 14.69
CA SER A 130 -6.27 11.64 13.28
C SER A 130 -7.78 11.70 13.09
N MET A 131 -8.54 10.79 13.73
CA MET A 131 -10.00 10.84 13.64
C MET A 131 -10.57 12.07 14.35
N LYS A 132 -9.98 12.48 15.48
CA LYS A 132 -10.39 13.68 16.22
C LYS A 132 -10.17 14.97 15.41
N ILE A 133 -9.03 15.09 14.72
CA ILE A 133 -8.77 16.19 13.77
C ILE A 133 -9.81 16.16 12.65
N SER A 134 -10.07 14.97 12.09
CA SER A 134 -11.03 14.81 10.99
C SER A 134 -12.43 15.27 11.40
N VAL A 135 -12.88 14.87 12.59
CA VAL A 135 -14.17 15.33 13.14
C VAL A 135 -14.16 16.84 13.38
N TYR A 136 -13.09 17.40 13.95
CA TYR A 136 -12.99 18.86 14.17
C TYR A 136 -13.12 19.65 12.86
N PHE A 137 -12.43 19.24 11.80
CA PHE A 137 -12.54 19.86 10.49
C PHE A 137 -13.94 19.65 9.88
N GLY A 138 -14.51 18.46 10.08
CA GLY A 138 -15.89 18.12 9.73
C GLY A 138 -16.94 19.04 10.37
N LEU A 139 -16.68 19.51 11.60
CA LEU A 139 -17.55 20.40 12.38
C LEU A 139 -17.38 21.88 12.03
N THR A 140 -16.16 22.31 11.70
CA THR A 140 -15.81 23.74 11.66
C THR A 140 -15.60 24.30 10.26
N LYS A 141 -15.12 23.47 9.33
CA LYS A 141 -14.75 23.89 7.96
C LYS A 141 -15.63 23.23 6.91
N GLU A 142 -15.96 21.97 7.12
CA GLU A 142 -16.88 21.22 6.29
C GLU A 142 -18.27 21.21 6.94
N LYS A 143 -19.31 20.86 6.18
CA LYS A 143 -20.71 20.80 6.69
C LYS A 143 -21.17 19.35 6.87
N CYS A 144 -20.31 18.51 7.47
CA CYS A 144 -20.48 17.06 7.55
C CYS A 144 -20.38 16.53 8.99
N ASP A 145 -20.77 17.35 9.96
CA ASP A 145 -20.70 17.13 11.41
C ASP A 145 -21.19 15.74 11.84
N GLN A 146 -22.47 15.45 11.56
CA GLN A 146 -23.13 14.21 11.96
C GLN A 146 -22.60 13.03 11.17
N ASP A 147 -22.20 13.24 9.91
CA ASP A 147 -21.55 12.20 9.11
C ASP A 147 -20.27 11.74 9.79
N MET A 148 -19.40 12.69 10.16
CA MET A 148 -18.12 12.42 10.81
C MET A 148 -18.28 11.83 12.22
N ILE A 149 -19.26 12.30 13.02
CA ILE A 149 -19.52 11.74 14.35
C ILE A 149 -20.00 10.28 14.26
N ARG A 150 -20.88 9.97 13.30
CA ARG A 150 -21.39 8.59 13.08
C ARG A 150 -20.26 7.68 12.58
N LEU A 151 -19.48 8.17 11.62
CA LEU A 151 -18.34 7.45 11.06
C LEU A 151 -17.26 7.19 12.13
N ALA A 152 -16.93 8.19 12.94
CA ALA A 152 -15.99 8.03 14.05
C ALA A 152 -16.49 7.01 15.10
N ALA A 153 -17.81 6.97 15.37
CA ALA A 153 -18.38 6.00 16.31
C ALA A 153 -18.16 4.56 15.86
N ILE A 154 -18.45 4.24 14.59
CA ILE A 154 -18.23 2.88 14.08
C ILE A 154 -16.73 2.58 13.95
N LEU A 155 -15.92 3.49 13.41
CA LEU A 155 -14.47 3.29 13.24
C LEU A 155 -13.71 3.16 14.56
N SER A 156 -14.17 3.78 15.65
CA SER A 156 -13.56 3.64 16.98
C SER A 156 -13.69 2.23 17.57
N VAL A 157 -14.61 1.42 17.04
CA VAL A 157 -14.87 0.05 17.48
C VAL A 157 -14.32 -0.96 16.48
N LEU A 158 -14.23 -0.59 15.20
CA LEU A 158 -13.74 -1.47 14.14
C LEU A 158 -12.25 -1.74 14.26
N ASN A 159 -11.93 -3.03 14.41
CA ASN A 159 -10.58 -3.58 14.46
C ASN A 159 -10.25 -4.48 13.25
N THR A 160 -11.19 -4.66 12.32
CA THR A 160 -11.01 -5.52 11.13
C THR A 160 -11.85 -5.02 9.95
N THR A 161 -11.33 -5.21 8.74
CA THR A 161 -12.03 -4.98 7.47
C THR A 161 -12.99 -6.11 7.10
N PHE A 162 -12.98 -7.24 7.83
CA PHE A 162 -13.87 -8.37 7.56
C PHE A 162 -15.35 -7.97 7.52
N ILE A 163 -15.76 -6.99 8.33
CA ILE A 163 -17.11 -6.43 8.32
C ILE A 163 -17.57 -6.01 6.91
N LEU A 164 -16.67 -5.40 6.12
CA LEU A 164 -16.97 -4.88 4.80
C LEU A 164 -17.36 -6.00 3.82
N SER A 165 -16.70 -7.16 3.96
CA SER A 165 -17.02 -8.35 3.17
C SER A 165 -18.42 -8.89 3.48
N GLN A 166 -18.84 -8.82 4.75
CA GLN A 166 -20.13 -9.29 5.26
C GLN A 166 -21.29 -8.32 5.00
N LEU A 167 -21.01 -7.10 4.51
CA LEU A 167 -22.08 -6.15 4.22
C LEU A 167 -22.98 -6.66 3.09
N SER A 168 -24.28 -6.56 3.31
CA SER A 168 -25.27 -6.72 2.25
C SER A 168 -25.04 -5.69 1.14
N PRO A 169 -25.30 -6.03 -0.15
CA PRO A 169 -25.06 -5.12 -1.28
C PRO A 169 -25.70 -3.74 -1.13
N GLN A 170 -26.86 -3.64 -0.47
CA GLN A 170 -27.56 -2.37 -0.21
C GLN A 170 -26.75 -1.35 0.62
N PHE A 171 -25.78 -1.83 1.40
CA PHE A 171 -24.90 -0.96 2.19
C PHE A 171 -23.57 -0.68 1.50
N LYS A 172 -23.23 -1.40 0.43
CA LYS A 172 -21.95 -1.25 -0.26
C LYS A 172 -22.01 -0.07 -1.23
N GLN A 173 -21.12 0.90 -1.00
CA GLN A 173 -20.92 2.06 -1.86
C GLN A 173 -19.65 1.83 -2.70
N GLU A 174 -19.81 1.24 -3.89
CA GLU A 174 -18.66 0.87 -4.75
C GLU A 174 -17.96 2.07 -5.39
N GLU A 175 -18.64 3.21 -5.50
CA GLU A 175 -18.09 4.41 -6.14
C GLU A 175 -17.35 5.32 -5.16
N GLU A 176 -17.88 5.47 -3.95
CA GLU A 176 -17.34 6.38 -2.93
C GLU A 176 -16.39 5.66 -1.96
N GLY A 177 -16.68 4.40 -1.64
CA GLY A 177 -15.80 3.48 -0.90
C GLY A 177 -16.30 3.04 0.47
N ASP A 178 -15.35 2.51 1.26
CA ASP A 178 -15.64 1.81 2.52
C ASP A 178 -16.23 2.76 3.57
N TYR A 179 -15.72 4.00 3.65
CA TYR A 179 -16.22 4.99 4.60
C TYR A 179 -17.71 5.28 4.42
N MET A 180 -18.16 5.43 3.16
CA MET A 180 -19.56 5.67 2.85
C MET A 180 -20.42 4.42 3.04
N SER A 181 -19.85 3.24 2.82
CA SER A 181 -20.52 1.97 3.14
C SER A 181 -20.79 1.85 4.65
N LEU A 182 -19.79 2.16 5.47
CA LEU A 182 -19.91 2.17 6.93
C LEU A 182 -20.85 3.26 7.44
N LEU A 183 -20.85 4.45 6.81
CA LEU A 183 -21.79 5.51 7.14
C LEU A 183 -23.24 5.12 6.82
N THR A 184 -23.48 4.51 5.65
CA THR A 184 -24.80 4.02 5.23
C THR A 184 -25.32 2.97 6.22
N LEU A 185 -24.47 2.03 6.60
CA LEU A 185 -24.77 1.03 7.63
C LEU A 185 -25.10 1.69 8.97
N MET A 186 -24.28 2.65 9.42
CA MET A 186 -24.49 3.34 10.68
C MET A 186 -25.81 4.13 10.69
N ASN A 187 -26.16 4.78 9.58
CA ASN A 187 -27.42 5.50 9.43
C ASN A 187 -28.62 4.54 9.55
N ALA A 188 -28.59 3.41 8.83
CA ALA A 188 -29.66 2.41 8.88
C ALA A 188 -29.87 1.85 10.30
N ILE A 189 -28.79 1.58 11.03
CA ILE A 189 -28.85 1.03 12.39
C ILE A 189 -29.33 2.07 13.41
N ILE A 190 -28.97 3.35 13.24
CA ILE A 190 -29.48 4.43 14.10
C ILE A 190 -30.99 4.58 13.92
N GLU A 191 -31.47 4.55 12.67
CA GLU A 191 -32.90 4.69 12.35
C GLU A 191 -33.71 3.46 12.79
N LYS A 192 -33.17 2.26 12.56
CA LYS A 192 -33.83 0.99 12.86
C LYS A 192 -32.92 0.07 13.69
N PRO A 193 -32.78 0.29 15.01
CA PRO A 193 -31.92 -0.52 15.87
C PRO A 193 -32.31 -2.01 15.91
N ASN A 194 -33.56 -2.34 15.63
CA ASN A 194 -34.05 -3.72 15.58
C ASN A 194 -33.52 -4.51 14.38
N MET A 195 -32.98 -3.86 13.33
CA MET A 195 -32.37 -4.54 12.18
C MET A 195 -31.22 -5.46 12.61
N ILE A 196 -30.53 -5.13 13.70
CA ILE A 196 -29.44 -5.96 14.19
C ILE A 196 -29.93 -7.34 14.68
N LYS A 197 -31.21 -7.47 15.08
CA LYS A 197 -31.80 -8.70 15.61
C LYS A 197 -32.45 -9.61 14.55
N ASN A 198 -32.61 -9.13 13.31
CA ASN A 198 -33.41 -9.81 12.28
C ASN A 198 -32.56 -10.66 11.31
N ASN A 199 -31.51 -11.34 11.79
CA ASN A 199 -30.61 -12.25 11.04
C ASN A 199 -29.75 -11.62 9.92
N GLU A 200 -30.01 -10.41 9.43
CA GLU A 200 -29.21 -9.80 8.33
C GLU A 200 -27.78 -9.37 8.75
N LEU A 201 -27.52 -9.18 10.05
CA LEU A 201 -26.26 -8.61 10.58
C LEU A 201 -25.77 -9.32 11.87
N GLU A 202 -26.21 -10.55 12.12
CA GLU A 202 -25.93 -11.27 13.38
C GLU A 202 -24.43 -11.42 13.67
N ASP A 203 -23.63 -11.74 12.65
CA ASP A 203 -22.19 -11.96 12.78
C ASP A 203 -21.43 -10.73 13.30
N ILE A 204 -22.01 -9.54 13.10
CA ILE A 204 -21.41 -8.26 13.46
C ILE A 204 -22.22 -7.49 14.52
N ASP A 205 -23.27 -8.09 15.08
CA ASP A 205 -24.17 -7.46 16.08
C ASP A 205 -23.39 -6.85 17.26
N HIS A 206 -22.41 -7.58 17.80
CA HIS A 206 -21.62 -7.13 18.93
C HIS A 206 -20.83 -5.84 18.63
N LEU A 207 -20.31 -5.69 17.41
CA LEU A 207 -19.61 -4.47 16.96
C LEU A 207 -20.61 -3.33 16.78
N LEU A 208 -21.74 -3.60 16.14
CA LEU A 208 -22.77 -2.60 15.86
C LEU A 208 -23.39 -2.04 17.15
N ARG A 209 -23.64 -2.89 18.15
CA ARG A 209 -24.10 -2.46 19.48
C ARG A 209 -23.07 -1.55 20.16
N ARG A 210 -21.78 -1.90 20.10
CA ARG A 210 -20.70 -1.06 20.64
C ARG A 210 -20.59 0.28 19.90
N ALA A 211 -20.72 0.28 18.58
CA ALA A 211 -20.73 1.49 17.76
C ALA A 211 -21.91 2.40 18.12
N LEU A 212 -23.11 1.84 18.30
CA LEU A 212 -24.29 2.58 18.77
C LEU A 212 -24.10 3.18 20.17
N LEU A 213 -23.48 2.44 21.10
CA LEU A 213 -23.16 2.95 22.43
C LEU A 213 -22.17 4.13 22.35
N ARG A 214 -21.13 4.01 21.51
CA ARG A 214 -20.18 5.09 21.25
C ARG A 214 -20.85 6.32 20.65
N TRP A 215 -21.71 6.14 19.65
CA TRP A 215 -22.48 7.23 19.06
C TRP A 215 -23.38 7.91 20.09
N LYS A 216 -24.12 7.15 20.91
CA LYS A 216 -24.95 7.71 21.99
C LYS A 216 -24.11 8.52 22.99
N ALA A 217 -22.89 8.06 23.31
CA ALA A 217 -21.97 8.80 24.17
C ALA A 217 -21.54 10.13 23.53
N PHE A 218 -21.20 10.14 22.24
CA PHE A 218 -20.86 11.37 21.51
C PHE A 218 -22.06 12.34 21.44
N GLN A 219 -23.26 11.84 21.14
CA GLN A 219 -24.46 12.67 21.11
C GLN A 219 -24.75 13.29 22.48
N ARG A 220 -24.59 12.54 23.57
CA ARG A 220 -24.72 13.08 24.93
C ARG A 220 -23.69 14.19 25.15
N PHE A 221 -22.42 13.93 24.85
CA PHE A 221 -21.35 14.92 24.97
C PHE A 221 -21.70 16.23 24.26
N PHE A 222 -22.06 16.18 22.97
CA PHE A 222 -22.37 17.40 22.21
C PHE A 222 -23.66 18.08 22.66
N LYS A 223 -24.66 17.35 23.17
CA LYS A 223 -25.90 17.96 23.67
C LYS A 223 -25.72 18.64 25.03
N THR A 224 -24.90 18.06 25.91
CA THR A 224 -24.70 18.56 27.28
C THR A 224 -23.48 19.47 27.42
N ASN A 225 -22.67 19.64 26.36
CA ASN A 225 -21.50 20.51 26.40
C ASN A 225 -21.92 21.95 26.72
N GLU A 226 -21.22 22.65 27.60
CA GLU A 226 -21.51 24.03 27.98
C GLU A 226 -21.30 25.02 26.83
N ASP A 227 -20.37 24.71 25.91
CA ASP A 227 -20.06 25.53 24.75
C ASP A 227 -21.19 25.47 23.71
N LYS A 228 -21.98 26.55 23.65
CA LYS A 228 -23.11 26.70 22.71
C LYS A 228 -22.68 26.60 21.25
N HIS A 229 -21.46 27.02 20.93
CA HIS A 229 -20.94 26.95 19.56
C HIS A 229 -20.77 25.49 19.14
N LEU A 230 -20.10 24.67 19.96
CA LEU A 230 -19.94 23.23 19.69
C LEU A 230 -21.28 22.48 19.61
N ARG A 231 -22.30 22.90 20.39
CA ARG A 231 -23.65 22.32 20.28
C ARG A 231 -24.28 22.57 18.91
N ASN A 232 -24.17 23.80 18.41
CA ASN A 232 -24.75 24.21 17.13
C ASN A 232 -24.01 23.58 15.94
N LEU A 233 -22.69 23.45 16.03
CA LEU A 233 -21.85 22.81 15.01
C LEU A 233 -22.06 21.30 14.90
N SER A 234 -22.86 20.65 15.74
CA SER A 234 -23.03 19.19 15.70
C SER A 234 -24.32 18.76 15.00
N GLN A 235 -24.93 19.62 14.19
CA GLN A 235 -26.30 19.43 13.70
C GLN A 235 -26.41 19.17 12.21
N THR A 236 -25.37 19.50 11.42
CA THR A 236 -25.45 19.35 9.97
C THR A 236 -25.14 17.92 9.54
N PHE A 237 -25.91 17.46 8.55
CA PHE A 237 -25.73 16.19 7.89
C PHE A 237 -25.68 16.46 6.39
N SER A 238 -24.59 16.08 5.74
CA SER A 238 -24.44 16.28 4.31
C SER A 238 -24.79 15.04 3.50
N GLY A 239 -24.40 13.87 4.01
CA GLY A 239 -24.43 12.61 3.25
C GLY A 239 -23.56 12.62 1.99
N LYS A 240 -22.68 13.62 1.78
CA LYS A 240 -21.86 13.74 0.57
C LYS A 240 -20.42 13.36 0.87
N TRP A 241 -19.89 12.43 0.08
CA TRP A 241 -18.51 11.97 0.23
C TRP A 241 -17.48 13.10 0.12
N SER A 242 -17.68 14.11 -0.73
CA SER A 242 -16.70 15.20 -0.92
C SER A 242 -16.41 16.01 0.35
N TYR A 243 -17.41 16.27 1.19
CA TYR A 243 -17.22 16.95 2.48
C TYR A 243 -16.52 16.04 3.49
N ILE A 244 -16.92 14.77 3.54
CA ILE A 244 -16.34 13.75 4.43
C ILE A 244 -14.87 13.47 4.06
N ALA A 245 -14.55 13.37 2.77
CA ALA A 245 -13.22 13.13 2.26
C ALA A 245 -12.24 14.26 2.64
N ARG A 246 -12.65 15.53 2.50
CA ARG A 246 -11.82 16.67 2.92
C ARG A 246 -11.61 16.71 4.43
N ALA A 247 -12.65 16.40 5.21
CA ALA A 247 -12.52 16.26 6.65
C ALA A 247 -11.53 15.13 7.03
N LEU A 248 -11.63 13.95 6.40
CA LEU A 248 -10.70 12.83 6.60
C LEU A 248 -9.27 13.18 6.18
N LEU A 249 -9.08 13.89 5.07
CA LEU A 249 -7.77 14.35 4.60
C LEU A 249 -7.07 15.23 5.65
N ALA A 250 -7.81 16.04 6.41
CA ALA A 250 -7.20 16.87 7.44
C ALA A 250 -6.51 16.06 8.55
N GLY A 251 -7.06 14.90 8.93
CA GLY A 251 -6.49 14.05 9.98
C GLY A 251 -5.64 12.88 9.48
N HIS A 252 -5.88 12.42 8.25
CA HIS A 252 -5.26 11.23 7.64
C HIS A 252 -4.45 11.58 6.37
N ASN A 253 -4.01 12.82 6.20
CA ASN A 253 -3.19 13.29 5.06
C ASN A 253 -1.97 12.40 4.78
N GLU A 254 -1.37 11.85 5.84
CA GLU A 254 -0.22 10.98 5.72
C GLU A 254 -0.56 9.59 5.17
N ASN A 255 -1.82 9.15 5.21
CA ASN A 255 -2.27 7.86 4.68
C ASN A 255 -2.91 7.99 3.29
N LEU A 256 -2.39 8.92 2.49
CA LEU A 256 -2.77 9.12 1.10
C LEU A 256 -1.93 8.23 0.18
N TYR A 257 -2.57 7.56 -0.76
CA TYR A 257 -1.93 6.64 -1.69
C TYR A 257 -2.39 6.86 -3.13
N VAL A 258 -1.44 6.83 -4.06
CA VAL A 258 -1.67 6.98 -5.49
C VAL A 258 -1.46 5.64 -6.20
N ALA A 259 -2.35 5.30 -7.11
CA ALA A 259 -2.22 4.12 -7.95
C ALA A 259 -0.97 4.25 -8.84
N LEU A 260 -0.09 3.25 -8.80
CA LEU A 260 1.08 3.19 -9.66
C LEU A 260 0.71 3.13 -11.14
N LYS A 261 -0.51 2.68 -11.46
CA LYS A 261 -1.06 2.74 -12.81
C LYS A 261 -1.05 4.16 -13.38
N GLU A 262 -1.28 5.18 -12.56
CA GLU A 262 -1.26 6.59 -13.00
C GLU A 262 0.17 7.14 -13.17
N LEU A 263 1.16 6.42 -12.63
CA LEU A 263 2.57 6.83 -12.59
C LEU A 263 3.48 5.94 -13.45
N ASN A 264 2.94 5.18 -14.40
CA ASN A 264 3.65 4.18 -15.22
C ASN A 264 4.39 3.10 -14.42
N GLY A 265 3.78 2.61 -13.35
CA GLY A 265 4.26 1.47 -12.58
C GLY A 265 3.31 0.28 -12.62
N ARG A 266 3.48 -0.63 -11.65
CA ARG A 266 2.73 -1.89 -11.62
C ARG A 266 1.24 -1.67 -11.39
N ILE A 267 0.41 -2.39 -12.14
CA ILE A 267 -1.05 -2.38 -12.02
C ILE A 267 -1.47 -2.98 -10.66
N HIS A 268 -2.55 -2.46 -10.05
CA HIS A 268 -3.06 -2.83 -8.72
C HIS A 268 -2.15 -2.51 -7.52
N GLN A 269 -1.03 -1.82 -7.73
CA GLN A 269 -0.18 -1.35 -6.65
C GLN A 269 -0.38 0.14 -6.40
N TYR A 270 -0.24 0.52 -5.15
CA TYR A 270 -0.40 1.88 -4.67
C TYR A 270 0.90 2.34 -4.00
N ARG A 271 1.22 3.63 -4.09
CA ARG A 271 2.37 4.22 -3.41
C ARG A 271 1.91 5.36 -2.53
N ARG A 272 2.45 5.43 -1.31
CA ARG A 272 2.19 6.54 -0.39
C ARG A 272 2.58 7.88 -1.04
N TYR A 273 1.72 8.88 -0.91
CA TYR A 273 1.83 10.17 -1.59
C TYR A 273 2.19 11.27 -0.60
N ASN A 274 3.50 11.37 -0.29
CA ASN A 274 4.07 12.26 0.71
C ASN A 274 5.43 12.82 0.25
N ASN A 275 5.99 13.74 1.05
CA ASN A 275 7.28 14.42 0.80
C ASN A 275 8.52 13.55 1.11
N VAL A 276 8.37 12.23 1.15
CA VAL A 276 9.46 11.31 1.51
C VAL A 276 10.38 11.07 0.29
N THR A 277 11.66 10.79 0.55
CA THR A 277 12.65 10.56 -0.52
C THR A 277 12.27 9.38 -1.42
N GLN A 278 12.75 9.39 -2.68
CA GLN A 278 12.42 8.34 -3.66
C GLN A 278 12.87 6.93 -3.23
N GLU A 279 13.93 6.81 -2.43
CA GLU A 279 14.45 5.51 -1.97
C GLU A 279 13.60 4.92 -0.84
N GLU A 280 13.13 5.75 0.09
CA GLU A 280 12.22 5.36 1.17
C GLU A 280 10.81 5.05 0.63
N THR A 281 10.35 5.75 -0.41
CA THR A 281 9.05 5.49 -1.04
C THR A 281 8.98 4.18 -1.84
N ARG A 282 10.12 3.59 -2.27
CA ARG A 282 10.13 2.23 -2.87
C ARG A 282 9.71 1.15 -1.86
N LYS A 283 9.89 1.40 -0.56
CA LYS A 283 9.47 0.49 0.52
C LYS A 283 8.00 0.67 0.92
N GLN A 284 7.34 1.74 0.46
CA GLN A 284 5.96 2.09 0.81
C GLN A 284 4.97 1.77 -0.31
N ILE A 285 5.10 0.56 -0.89
CA ILE A 285 4.14 0.05 -1.87
C ILE A 285 3.08 -0.77 -1.16
N ALA A 286 1.82 -0.52 -1.51
CA ALA A 286 0.67 -1.15 -0.91
C ALA A 286 -0.26 -1.77 -1.97
N LYS A 287 -1.18 -2.60 -1.50
CA LYS A 287 -2.32 -3.14 -2.26
C LYS A 287 -3.60 -2.87 -1.49
N LEU A 288 -4.71 -2.79 -2.21
CA LEU A 288 -6.02 -2.71 -1.57
C LEU A 288 -6.34 -4.03 -0.88
N ASP A 289 -6.95 -3.97 0.30
CA ASP A 289 -7.54 -5.15 0.94
C ASP A 289 -8.59 -5.77 0.00
N LYS A 290 -8.70 -7.11 0.00
CA LYS A 290 -9.75 -7.82 -0.73
C LYS A 290 -11.13 -7.60 -0.13
N ALA A 291 -11.21 -7.24 1.15
CA ALA A 291 -12.48 -6.99 1.82
C ALA A 291 -13.10 -5.63 1.49
N THR A 292 -12.37 -4.72 0.82
CA THR A 292 -12.90 -3.40 0.44
C THR A 292 -14.15 -3.50 -0.44
N THR A 293 -15.05 -2.55 -0.30
CA THR A 293 -16.21 -2.36 -1.17
C THR A 293 -15.86 -1.63 -2.45
N LEU A 294 -14.69 -1.00 -2.55
CA LEU A 294 -14.26 -0.36 -3.80
C LEU A 294 -13.98 -1.40 -4.88
N SER A 295 -14.55 -1.19 -6.06
CA SER A 295 -14.34 -2.08 -7.20
C SER A 295 -12.85 -2.14 -7.58
N GLN A 296 -12.24 -3.32 -7.39
CA GLN A 296 -10.86 -3.57 -7.83
C GLN A 296 -10.70 -3.44 -9.35
N LEU A 297 -11.79 -3.53 -10.12
CA LEU A 297 -11.81 -3.34 -11.57
C LEU A 297 -11.60 -1.88 -11.97
N ARG A 298 -12.15 -0.93 -11.21
CA ARG A 298 -12.02 0.51 -11.53
C ARG A 298 -10.64 1.08 -11.18
N GLN A 299 -9.92 0.49 -10.21
CA GLN A 299 -8.62 0.96 -9.69
C GLN A 299 -8.58 2.48 -9.46
N PRO A 300 -9.11 2.98 -8.34
CA PRO A 300 -9.13 4.42 -8.05
C PRO A 300 -7.72 5.02 -8.14
N SER A 301 -7.60 6.18 -8.78
CA SER A 301 -6.33 6.88 -9.00
C SER A 301 -5.66 7.31 -7.70
N ILE A 302 -6.44 7.82 -6.74
CA ILE A 302 -5.98 8.23 -5.42
C ILE A 302 -6.95 7.68 -4.37
N VAL A 303 -6.40 7.13 -3.28
CA VAL A 303 -7.17 6.63 -2.15
C VAL A 303 -6.61 7.17 -0.84
N ILE A 304 -7.49 7.42 0.11
CA ILE A 304 -7.14 7.60 1.51
C ILE A 304 -7.45 6.30 2.25
N ALA A 305 -6.53 5.85 3.10
CA ALA A 305 -6.71 4.66 3.92
C ALA A 305 -6.74 5.04 5.41
N ARG A 306 -7.61 4.39 6.19
CA ARG A 306 -7.54 4.52 7.65
C ARG A 306 -6.33 3.77 8.17
N ASP A 307 -6.23 2.48 7.82
CA ASP A 307 -5.23 1.56 8.35
C ASP A 307 -4.28 1.08 7.22
N VAL A 308 -2.99 1.05 7.54
CA VAL A 308 -1.94 0.52 6.67
C VAL A 308 -1.31 -0.67 7.41
N LEU A 309 -1.63 -1.88 6.95
CA LEU A 309 -1.18 -3.10 7.59
C LEU A 309 0.03 -3.66 6.86
N CYS A 310 1.15 -3.78 7.56
CA CYS A 310 2.35 -4.43 7.05
C CYS A 310 2.52 -5.77 7.77
N THR A 311 2.53 -6.88 7.02
CA THR A 311 2.90 -8.21 7.53
C THR A 311 4.36 -8.48 7.21
N ALA A 312 5.10 -9.06 8.15
CA ALA A 312 6.53 -9.34 7.98
C ALA A 312 6.87 -10.44 6.94
N ASP A 313 5.88 -11.22 6.50
CA ASP A 313 6.07 -12.33 5.56
C ASP A 313 6.50 -11.90 4.14
N VAL A 314 7.04 -12.88 3.39
CA VAL A 314 7.65 -12.90 2.04
C VAL A 314 7.16 -11.85 0.99
N ARG A 315 5.98 -11.26 1.17
CA ARG A 315 5.44 -10.17 0.35
C ARG A 315 5.55 -8.84 1.11
N LYS A 316 6.58 -8.05 0.81
CA LYS A 316 6.86 -6.69 1.34
C LYS A 316 5.82 -5.60 1.00
N LEU A 317 4.56 -5.95 0.74
CA LEU A 317 3.53 -5.00 0.34
C LEU A 317 2.56 -4.74 1.49
N SER A 318 2.34 -3.48 1.82
CA SER A 318 1.32 -3.10 2.80
C SER A 318 -0.09 -3.38 2.26
N ILE A 319 -1.04 -3.62 3.14
CA ILE A 319 -2.46 -3.75 2.82
C ILE A 319 -3.18 -2.48 3.29
N LEU A 320 -3.86 -1.81 2.37
CA LEU A 320 -4.68 -0.63 2.65
C LEU A 320 -6.08 -1.07 3.05
N SER A 321 -6.50 -0.68 4.25
CA SER A 321 -7.72 -1.11 4.90
C SER A 321 -8.61 0.08 5.22
N ILE A 322 -9.92 -0.06 4.94
CA ILE A 322 -10.92 1.00 5.05
C ILE A 322 -10.51 2.20 4.19
N ILE A 323 -10.88 2.13 2.91
CA ILE A 323 -10.43 3.06 1.88
C ILE A 323 -11.56 3.92 1.33
N GLY A 324 -11.22 5.14 0.92
CA GLY A 324 -12.11 6.05 0.21
C GLY A 324 -11.42 6.69 -0.99
N PHE A 325 -12.16 6.94 -2.05
CA PHE A 325 -11.62 7.59 -3.24
C PHE A 325 -11.34 9.08 -2.98
N ILE A 326 -10.22 9.60 -3.47
CA ILE A 326 -9.87 11.03 -3.35
C ILE A 326 -9.75 11.65 -4.72
N GLN A 327 -10.37 12.83 -4.90
CA GLN A 327 -10.12 13.66 -6.08
C GLN A 327 -8.86 14.52 -5.88
N PRO A 328 -8.03 14.70 -6.91
CA PRO A 328 -6.86 15.56 -6.86
C PRO A 328 -7.17 16.98 -6.38
N VAL A 329 -8.32 17.54 -6.77
CA VAL A 329 -8.76 18.91 -6.41
C VAL A 329 -8.93 19.10 -4.90
N TRP A 330 -9.06 18.02 -4.12
CA TRP A 330 -9.23 18.10 -2.67
C TRP A 330 -7.90 18.12 -1.89
N LEU A 331 -6.77 17.99 -2.58
CA LEU A 331 -5.45 17.84 -1.98
C LEU A 331 -4.75 19.19 -1.83
N ASP A 332 -4.96 19.86 -0.69
CA ASP A 332 -4.43 21.20 -0.45
C ASP A 332 -3.00 21.26 0.13
N ASN A 333 -2.43 20.10 0.47
CA ASN A 333 -1.11 20.03 1.06
C ASN A 333 0.01 20.34 0.05
N SER A 334 1.07 20.99 0.51
CA SER A 334 2.27 21.22 -0.31
C SER A 334 3.06 19.92 -0.46
N LEU A 335 3.40 19.58 -1.71
CA LEU A 335 4.11 18.38 -2.08
C LEU A 335 5.27 18.69 -3.02
N ILE A 336 6.39 18.01 -2.81
CA ILE A 336 7.56 18.02 -3.68
C ILE A 336 7.75 16.60 -4.20
N ARG A 337 7.69 16.45 -5.52
CA ARG A 337 7.87 15.17 -6.22
C ARG A 337 9.03 15.28 -7.17
N LYS A 338 9.95 14.33 -7.08
CA LYS A 338 11.03 14.16 -8.04
C LYS A 338 10.80 12.87 -8.80
N PHE A 339 11.08 12.85 -10.09
CA PHE A 339 11.24 11.61 -10.85
C PHE A 339 12.30 11.74 -11.94
N GLU A 340 13.00 10.65 -12.18
CA GLU A 340 14.12 10.58 -13.13
C GLU A 340 13.62 10.62 -14.59
N LEU A 341 14.38 11.34 -15.41
CA LEU A 341 14.23 11.40 -16.86
C LEU A 341 15.52 10.90 -17.51
N THR A 342 15.42 10.09 -18.57
CA THR A 342 16.59 9.77 -19.40
C THR A 342 17.01 10.99 -20.23
N SER A 343 18.23 10.96 -20.79
CA SER A 343 18.70 12.06 -21.65
C SER A 343 17.77 12.31 -22.84
N LYS A 344 17.21 11.25 -23.45
CA LYS A 344 16.24 11.33 -24.55
C LYS A 344 14.90 11.94 -24.10
N GLU A 345 14.38 11.49 -22.95
CA GLU A 345 13.14 12.03 -22.38
C GLU A 345 13.29 13.51 -22.02
N ARG A 346 14.46 13.93 -21.53
CA ARG A 346 14.70 15.34 -21.18
C ARG A 346 14.63 16.25 -22.41
N ILE A 347 15.34 15.89 -23.48
CA ILE A 347 15.34 16.68 -24.72
C ILE A 347 13.91 16.80 -25.23
N TYR A 348 13.20 15.68 -25.30
CA TYR A 348 11.80 15.65 -25.72
C TYR A 348 10.88 16.50 -24.83
N PHE A 349 11.04 16.43 -23.51
CA PHE A 349 10.28 17.24 -22.57
C PHE A 349 10.53 18.74 -22.78
N GLN A 350 11.79 19.16 -22.96
CA GLN A 350 12.14 20.57 -23.15
C GLN A 350 11.59 21.12 -24.46
N GLU A 351 11.68 20.35 -25.55
CA GLU A 351 11.31 20.79 -26.89
C GLU A 351 9.79 20.71 -27.16
N ASN A 352 9.11 19.68 -26.65
CA ASN A 352 7.74 19.35 -27.05
C ASN A 352 6.71 19.53 -25.92
N ILE A 353 7.05 19.15 -24.69
CA ILE A 353 6.08 19.14 -23.58
C ILE A 353 6.05 20.49 -22.87
N ARG A 354 7.22 21.05 -22.52
CA ARG A 354 7.33 22.24 -21.68
C ARG A 354 6.70 23.48 -22.29
N ALA A 355 6.75 23.60 -23.62
CA ALA A 355 6.20 24.74 -24.36
C ALA A 355 4.71 24.61 -24.68
N SER A 356 4.14 23.40 -24.55
CA SER A 356 2.74 23.11 -24.86
C SER A 356 1.77 23.89 -23.96
N ASP A 357 0.69 24.39 -24.54
CA ASP A 357 -0.34 25.11 -23.80
C ASP A 357 -1.09 24.21 -22.81
N ASP A 358 -1.24 22.92 -23.13
CA ASP A 358 -1.82 21.93 -22.22
C ASP A 358 -0.94 21.74 -20.96
N PHE A 359 0.39 21.70 -21.15
CA PHE A 359 1.31 21.61 -20.02
C PHE A 359 1.25 22.87 -19.16
N LYS A 360 1.21 24.07 -19.77
CA LYS A 360 1.06 25.33 -19.03
C LYS A 360 -0.24 25.37 -18.25
N ALA A 361 -1.35 24.85 -18.79
CA ALA A 361 -2.64 24.80 -18.11
C ALA A 361 -2.62 23.87 -16.87
N VAL A 362 -1.99 22.71 -16.96
CA VAL A 362 -1.91 21.76 -15.84
C VAL A 362 -0.87 22.21 -14.79
N SER A 363 0.19 22.91 -15.21
CA SER A 363 1.32 23.31 -14.35
C SER A 363 1.26 24.74 -13.78
N GLN A 364 0.14 25.47 -13.94
CA GLN A 364 0.00 26.91 -13.60
C GLN A 364 0.54 27.31 -12.21
N HIS A 365 0.50 26.39 -11.25
CA HIS A 365 0.91 26.62 -9.86
C HIS A 365 1.94 25.59 -9.37
N VAL A 366 2.58 24.89 -10.30
CA VAL A 366 3.61 23.89 -10.01
C VAL A 366 4.95 24.43 -10.47
N CYS A 367 5.85 24.66 -9.51
CA CYS A 367 7.23 25.00 -9.80
C CYS A 367 7.92 23.75 -10.35
N ASN A 368 8.49 23.87 -11.56
CA ASN A 368 9.22 22.79 -12.20
C ASN A 368 10.71 23.12 -12.34
N MET A 369 11.55 22.34 -11.66
CA MET A 369 13.00 22.41 -11.82
C MET A 369 13.50 21.14 -12.50
N VAL A 370 14.29 21.30 -13.55
CA VAL A 370 14.97 20.18 -14.19
C VAL A 370 16.41 20.18 -13.67
N ASP A 371 16.70 19.28 -12.75
CA ASP A 371 18.08 18.96 -12.39
C ASP A 371 18.74 18.16 -13.54
N ASN A 372 20.07 18.06 -13.53
CA ASN A 372 20.86 17.29 -14.49
C ASN A 372 20.45 15.81 -14.58
N LYS A 373 19.60 15.27 -13.69
CA LYS A 373 19.05 13.90 -13.77
C LYS A 373 17.54 13.73 -13.54
N ALA A 374 16.83 14.71 -13.01
CA ALA A 374 15.43 14.54 -12.61
C ALA A 374 14.56 15.79 -12.85
N LEU A 375 13.26 15.57 -13.01
CA LEU A 375 12.25 16.62 -12.96
C LEU A 375 11.70 16.70 -11.52
N GLU A 376 11.79 17.88 -10.93
CA GLU A 376 11.24 18.22 -9.63
C GLU A 376 10.00 19.10 -9.82
N LEU A 377 8.88 18.65 -9.26
CA LEU A 377 7.60 19.33 -9.25
C LEU A 377 7.27 19.70 -7.80
N SER A 378 7.04 20.98 -7.53
CA SER A 378 6.64 21.45 -6.20
C SER A 378 5.42 22.37 -6.27
N GLY A 379 4.46 22.15 -5.37
CA GLY A 379 3.20 22.90 -5.34
C GLY A 379 2.12 22.19 -4.55
N ASN A 380 0.85 22.53 -4.82
CA ASN A 380 -0.31 21.82 -4.30
C ASN A 380 -0.30 20.36 -4.76
N ALA A 381 -0.50 19.41 -3.84
CA ALA A 381 -0.38 17.98 -4.09
C ALA A 381 -1.29 17.49 -5.24
N GLY A 382 -2.50 18.03 -5.36
CA GLY A 382 -3.42 17.70 -6.44
C GLY A 382 -2.88 18.11 -7.81
N GLN A 383 -2.38 19.34 -7.92
CA GLN A 383 -1.80 19.86 -9.15
C GLN A 383 -0.48 19.18 -9.51
N VAL A 384 0.35 18.89 -8.51
CA VAL A 384 1.58 18.10 -8.69
C VAL A 384 1.26 16.71 -9.22
N PHE A 385 0.22 16.06 -8.73
CA PHE A 385 -0.24 14.76 -9.23
C PHE A 385 -0.66 14.84 -10.70
N GLU A 386 -1.54 15.77 -11.05
CA GLU A 386 -2.01 15.92 -12.44
C GLU A 386 -0.87 16.30 -13.38
N THR A 387 0.05 17.17 -12.95
CA THR A 387 1.23 17.52 -13.74
C THR A 387 2.15 16.31 -13.93
N GLU A 388 2.44 15.54 -12.86
CA GLU A 388 3.26 14.32 -12.96
C GLU A 388 2.61 13.30 -13.89
N ARG A 389 1.30 13.07 -13.75
CA ARG A 389 0.51 12.16 -14.58
C ARG A 389 0.54 12.56 -16.05
N PHE A 390 0.28 13.84 -16.34
CA PHE A 390 0.30 14.38 -17.70
C PHE A 390 1.66 14.19 -18.35
N VAL A 391 2.75 14.63 -17.68
CA VAL A 391 4.11 14.50 -18.23
C VAL A 391 4.45 13.05 -18.51
N ARG A 392 4.12 12.14 -17.57
CA ARG A 392 4.36 10.71 -17.71
C ARG A 392 3.64 10.08 -18.91
N GLN A 393 2.39 10.47 -19.15
CA GLN A 393 1.62 10.00 -20.31
C GLN A 393 2.22 10.52 -21.63
N GLN A 394 2.63 11.79 -21.68
CA GLN A 394 3.24 12.39 -22.88
C GLN A 394 4.65 11.84 -23.20
N LEU A 395 5.33 11.23 -22.23
CA LEU A 395 6.64 10.60 -22.42
C LEU A 395 6.56 9.20 -23.03
N ILE A 396 5.37 8.61 -23.17
CA ILE A 396 5.18 7.30 -23.81
C ILE A 396 5.32 7.49 -25.32
N ARG A 397 6.24 6.75 -25.95
CA ARG A 397 6.47 6.81 -27.39
C ARG A 397 6.52 5.42 -28.02
N PRO A 398 6.06 5.28 -29.28
CA PRO A 398 6.27 4.05 -30.03
C PRO A 398 7.75 3.91 -30.38
N HIS A 399 8.26 2.69 -30.25
CA HIS A 399 9.57 2.26 -30.67
C HIS A 399 9.45 0.91 -31.35
N ASP A 400 10.15 0.73 -32.46
CA ASP A 400 10.13 -0.51 -33.21
C ASP A 400 11.55 -1.00 -33.54
N TRP A 401 11.71 -2.32 -33.53
CA TRP A 401 12.94 -2.99 -33.95
C TRP A 401 12.65 -4.41 -34.39
N ASN A 402 13.59 -5.00 -35.14
CA ASN A 402 13.52 -6.39 -35.54
C ASN A 402 14.00 -7.29 -34.40
N LEU A 403 13.33 -8.42 -34.18
CA LEU A 403 13.74 -9.42 -33.17
C LEU A 403 15.17 -9.92 -33.43
N VAL A 404 15.53 -10.09 -34.70
CA VAL A 404 16.87 -10.49 -35.14
C VAL A 404 17.21 -9.67 -36.38
N ASP A 405 18.43 -9.14 -36.45
CA ASP A 405 18.93 -8.47 -37.66
C ASP A 405 19.23 -9.51 -38.74
N ASP A 406 18.98 -9.18 -40.01
CA ASP A 406 19.18 -10.09 -41.16
C ASP A 406 20.63 -10.64 -41.20
N ASP A 407 21.62 -9.80 -40.87
CA ASP A 407 23.05 -10.17 -40.77
C ASP A 407 23.35 -11.29 -39.74
N GLN A 408 22.51 -11.45 -38.71
CA GLN A 408 22.68 -12.48 -37.69
C GLN A 408 22.02 -13.80 -38.10
N LEU A 409 20.96 -13.76 -38.89
CA LEU A 409 20.24 -14.92 -39.41
C LEU A 409 21.08 -15.71 -40.41
N ASP A 410 21.89 -15.03 -41.23
CA ASP A 410 22.72 -15.67 -42.24
C ASP A 410 23.97 -16.38 -41.67
N ARG A 411 24.41 -15.99 -40.48
CA ARG A 411 25.60 -16.58 -39.83
C ARG A 411 25.29 -17.82 -39.02
N ASP A 412 24.05 -18.04 -38.61
CA ASP A 412 23.68 -19.08 -37.66
C ASP A 412 22.43 -19.87 -38.12
N LYS A 413 22.69 -21.08 -38.63
CA LYS A 413 21.66 -21.98 -39.16
C LYS A 413 20.64 -22.41 -38.10
N ASN A 414 21.06 -22.59 -36.85
CA ASN A 414 20.17 -23.00 -35.76
C ASN A 414 19.25 -21.83 -35.38
N LEU A 415 19.80 -20.62 -35.27
CA LEU A 415 19.03 -19.42 -35.03
C LEU A 415 17.97 -19.20 -36.11
N LYS A 416 18.33 -19.41 -37.39
CA LYS A 416 17.39 -19.31 -38.52
C LYS A 416 16.21 -20.28 -38.39
N MET A 417 16.48 -21.57 -38.13
CA MET A 417 15.42 -22.57 -37.92
C MET A 417 14.54 -22.28 -36.70
N ASN A 418 15.15 -21.76 -35.62
CA ASN A 418 14.44 -21.39 -34.42
C ASN A 418 13.52 -20.18 -34.65
N VAL A 419 14.01 -19.14 -35.32
CA VAL A 419 13.22 -17.96 -35.66
C VAL A 419 12.04 -18.33 -36.58
N GLU A 420 12.23 -19.22 -37.56
CA GLU A 420 11.13 -19.77 -38.38
C GLU A 420 10.07 -20.49 -37.54
N SER A 421 10.48 -21.22 -36.51
CA SER A 421 9.56 -21.90 -35.60
C SER A 421 8.80 -20.91 -34.70
N ILE A 422 9.46 -19.82 -34.27
CA ILE A 422 8.82 -18.74 -33.51
C ILE A 422 7.80 -17.98 -34.35
N ARG A 423 8.08 -17.72 -35.64
CA ARG A 423 7.12 -17.08 -36.56
C ARG A 423 5.79 -17.82 -36.59
N LYS A 424 5.81 -19.14 -36.41
CA LYS A 424 4.59 -19.98 -36.36
C LYS A 424 3.90 -19.99 -35.00
N CYS A 425 4.53 -19.49 -33.93
CA CYS A 425 4.01 -19.53 -32.56
C CYS A 425 4.35 -18.25 -31.77
N LEU A 426 3.85 -17.09 -32.25
CA LEU A 426 4.01 -15.81 -31.53
C LEU A 426 3.37 -15.82 -30.12
N LEU A 427 2.47 -16.77 -29.86
CA LEU A 427 1.81 -16.95 -28.57
C LEU A 427 2.81 -17.18 -27.41
N MET A 428 4.02 -17.64 -27.70
CA MET A 428 5.06 -17.85 -26.67
C MET A 428 5.48 -16.56 -25.96
N PHE A 429 5.26 -15.39 -26.57
CA PHE A 429 5.59 -14.10 -25.95
C PHE A 429 4.49 -13.59 -25.02
N PHE A 430 3.32 -14.24 -24.93
CA PHE A 430 2.21 -13.76 -24.09
C PHE A 430 2.58 -13.54 -22.62
N PRO A 431 3.30 -14.45 -21.94
CA PRO A 431 3.70 -14.21 -20.55
C PRO A 431 4.63 -13.00 -20.40
N LEU A 432 5.52 -12.79 -21.39
CA LEU A 432 6.45 -11.67 -21.42
C LEU A 432 5.71 -10.33 -21.64
N ILE A 433 4.82 -10.29 -22.64
CA ILE A 433 3.97 -9.14 -22.98
C ILE A 433 3.09 -8.80 -21.78
N TRP A 434 2.36 -9.78 -21.24
CA TRP A 434 1.49 -9.61 -20.07
C TRP A 434 2.26 -9.02 -18.89
N ARG A 435 3.49 -9.47 -18.62
CA ARG A 435 4.30 -8.93 -17.54
C ARG A 435 4.70 -7.47 -17.80
N PHE A 436 5.13 -7.12 -19.01
CA PHE A 436 5.50 -5.73 -19.34
C PHE A 436 4.30 -4.77 -19.28
N GLU A 437 3.13 -5.20 -19.75
CA GLU A 437 1.88 -4.46 -19.62
C GLU A 437 1.52 -4.24 -18.15
N ASN A 438 1.64 -5.28 -17.31
CA ASN A 438 1.29 -5.19 -15.90
C ASN A 438 2.32 -4.46 -15.04
N GLU A 439 3.61 -4.52 -15.37
CA GLU A 439 4.65 -3.97 -14.50
C GLU A 439 5.12 -2.56 -14.89
N LYS A 440 5.22 -2.32 -16.20
CA LYS A 440 5.80 -1.10 -16.78
C LYS A 440 4.80 -0.32 -17.62
N GLN A 441 3.58 -0.84 -17.79
CA GLN A 441 2.57 -0.31 -18.71
C GLN A 441 3.08 -0.13 -20.13
N ALA A 442 4.02 -1.00 -20.53
CA ALA A 442 4.54 -1.00 -21.89
C ALA A 442 3.63 -1.90 -22.73
N ILE A 443 3.03 -1.33 -23.77
CA ILE A 443 2.25 -2.10 -24.74
C ILE A 443 3.25 -2.71 -25.72
N VAL A 444 3.35 -4.03 -25.75
CA VAL A 444 4.31 -4.76 -26.61
C VAL A 444 3.52 -5.60 -27.60
N ARG A 445 3.75 -5.39 -28.89
CA ARG A 445 3.17 -6.17 -29.99
C ARG A 445 4.28 -6.82 -30.78
N VAL A 446 4.19 -8.13 -30.95
CA VAL A 446 5.09 -8.90 -31.81
C VAL A 446 4.32 -9.26 -33.07
N MET A 447 4.80 -8.78 -34.22
CA MET A 447 4.15 -8.95 -35.52
C MET A 447 5.13 -9.53 -36.52
N ILE A 448 4.61 -10.07 -37.62
CA ILE A 448 5.41 -10.50 -38.76
C ILE A 448 5.16 -9.49 -39.87
N ASP A 449 6.22 -8.81 -40.31
CA ASP A 449 6.16 -7.90 -41.45
C ASP A 449 6.04 -8.68 -42.77
N GLY A 450 5.65 -8.01 -43.87
CA GLY A 450 5.44 -8.63 -45.18
C GLY A 450 6.69 -9.27 -45.84
N ILE A 451 7.86 -9.20 -45.20
CA ILE A 451 9.13 -9.85 -45.59
C ILE A 451 9.45 -11.01 -44.61
N ASP A 452 8.45 -11.53 -43.91
CA ASP A 452 8.55 -12.53 -42.84
C ASP A 452 9.39 -12.12 -41.61
N ASN A 453 9.80 -10.86 -41.48
CA ASN A 453 10.60 -10.43 -40.33
C ASN A 453 9.74 -10.25 -39.08
N CYS A 454 10.21 -10.82 -37.97
CA CYS A 454 9.54 -10.70 -36.67
C CYS A 454 9.85 -9.32 -36.09
N LYS A 455 8.89 -8.41 -36.17
CA LYS A 455 9.00 -7.02 -35.72
C LYS A 455 8.38 -6.87 -34.35
N ILE A 456 9.07 -6.15 -33.47
CA ILE A 456 8.60 -5.82 -32.13
C ILE A 456 8.24 -4.33 -32.13
N LEU A 457 6.99 -4.02 -31.83
CA LEU A 457 6.50 -2.67 -31.60
C LEU A 457 6.23 -2.50 -30.10
N VAL A 458 6.84 -1.48 -29.51
CA VAL A 458 6.68 -1.15 -28.09
C VAL A 458 6.25 0.28 -27.93
N GLU A 459 5.13 0.50 -27.25
CA GLU A 459 4.71 1.83 -26.79
C GLU A 459 5.01 1.92 -25.30
N SER A 460 6.09 2.62 -24.95
CA SER A 460 6.47 2.80 -23.55
C SER A 460 7.39 4.02 -23.37
N ARG A 461 7.72 4.34 -22.12
CA ARG A 461 8.74 5.34 -21.82
C ARG A 461 10.13 4.86 -22.26
N ASP A 462 10.98 5.78 -22.73
CA ASP A 462 12.35 5.42 -23.13
C ASP A 462 13.14 4.76 -22.01
N LYS A 463 12.89 5.14 -20.75
CA LYS A 463 13.47 4.48 -19.57
C LYS A 463 13.25 2.96 -19.56
N TYR A 464 12.14 2.48 -20.11
CA TYR A 464 11.79 1.06 -20.13
C TYR A 464 12.13 0.39 -21.47
N ASN A 465 12.19 1.14 -22.57
CA ASN A 465 12.49 0.63 -23.89
C ASN A 465 13.83 -0.12 -23.94
N GLU A 466 14.88 0.43 -23.32
CA GLU A 466 16.20 -0.23 -23.24
C GLU A 466 16.13 -1.57 -22.50
N THR A 467 15.47 -1.60 -21.33
CA THR A 467 15.32 -2.85 -20.57
C THR A 467 14.47 -3.88 -21.32
N ILE A 468 13.40 -3.46 -22.00
CA ILE A 468 12.57 -4.37 -22.81
C ILE A 468 13.41 -4.96 -23.94
N ARG A 469 14.19 -4.13 -24.63
CA ARG A 469 15.09 -4.57 -25.70
C ARG A 469 16.15 -5.55 -25.19
N GLU A 470 16.81 -5.25 -24.08
CA GLU A 470 17.81 -6.14 -23.45
C GLU A 470 17.24 -7.52 -23.10
N GLU A 471 15.98 -7.60 -22.69
CA GLU A 471 15.32 -8.87 -22.39
C GLU A 471 15.00 -9.67 -23.67
N PHE A 472 14.55 -9.02 -24.74
CA PHE A 472 14.42 -9.67 -26.05
C PHE A 472 15.78 -10.12 -26.60
N ASP A 473 16.83 -9.30 -26.48
CA ASP A 473 18.19 -9.66 -26.89
C ASP A 473 18.72 -10.85 -26.07
N SER A 474 18.40 -10.91 -24.78
CA SER A 474 18.73 -12.04 -23.91
C SER A 474 18.00 -13.31 -24.32
N PHE A 475 16.72 -13.20 -24.71
CA PHE A 475 15.95 -14.31 -25.28
C PHE A 475 16.58 -14.79 -26.60
N VAL A 476 16.99 -13.89 -27.49
CA VAL A 476 17.66 -14.24 -28.77
C VAL A 476 19.02 -14.91 -28.52
N LYS A 477 19.80 -14.43 -27.55
CA LYS A 477 21.07 -15.07 -27.13
C LYS A 477 20.85 -16.48 -26.60
N TRP A 478 19.78 -16.70 -25.83
CA TRP A 478 19.38 -18.03 -25.38
C TRP A 478 18.97 -18.90 -26.57
N LEU A 479 18.12 -18.38 -27.46
CA LEU A 479 17.62 -19.05 -28.66
C LEU A 479 18.75 -19.54 -29.58
N ARG A 480 19.82 -18.77 -29.69
CA ARG A 480 21.03 -19.13 -30.45
C ARG A 480 21.69 -20.41 -29.94
N LYS A 481 21.65 -20.65 -28.62
CA LYS A 481 22.27 -21.81 -27.98
C LYS A 481 21.36 -23.04 -27.96
N CYS A 482 20.08 -22.89 -28.32
CA CYS A 482 19.12 -23.97 -28.32
C CYS A 482 19.23 -24.84 -29.58
N VAL A 483 19.14 -26.17 -29.38
CA VAL A 483 18.79 -27.11 -30.46
C VAL A 483 17.39 -26.74 -30.99
N SER A 484 17.13 -27.00 -32.28
CA SER A 484 15.93 -26.55 -32.99
C SER A 484 14.64 -26.67 -32.15
N ILE A 485 13.96 -25.55 -31.90
CA ILE A 485 12.68 -25.51 -31.19
C ILE A 485 11.63 -26.24 -32.03
N GLN A 486 11.17 -27.36 -31.52
CA GLN A 486 10.06 -28.08 -32.13
C GLN A 486 8.73 -27.52 -31.63
N HIS A 487 7.77 -27.36 -32.53
CA HIS A 487 6.41 -26.89 -32.24
C HIS A 487 5.43 -28.03 -32.55
N LEU A 488 4.20 -28.00 -32.01
CA LEU A 488 3.22 -29.08 -32.17
C LEU A 488 2.90 -29.46 -33.64
N HIS A 489 3.26 -28.60 -34.60
CA HIS A 489 3.08 -28.81 -36.04
C HIS A 489 4.39 -29.04 -36.82
N SER A 490 5.52 -29.26 -36.15
CA SER A 490 6.70 -29.77 -36.84
C SER A 490 6.49 -31.25 -37.13
N ASP A 491 6.42 -31.66 -38.41
CA ASP A 491 6.42 -33.08 -38.86
C ASP A 491 7.69 -33.86 -38.46
N ILE A 492 8.53 -33.26 -37.62
CA ILE A 492 9.75 -33.81 -37.08
C ILE A 492 9.40 -34.32 -35.69
N SER A 493 9.42 -35.65 -35.52
CA SER A 493 9.31 -36.26 -34.19
C SER A 493 10.39 -35.68 -33.26
N PRO A 494 10.12 -35.51 -31.95
CA PRO A 494 11.16 -35.17 -31.00
C PRO A 494 12.35 -36.10 -31.18
N GLN A 495 13.50 -35.52 -31.49
CA GLN A 495 14.75 -36.27 -31.41
C GLN A 495 14.86 -36.71 -29.96
N ARG A 496 14.63 -38.01 -29.72
CA ARG A 496 15.17 -38.66 -28.51
C ARG A 496 16.62 -38.24 -28.44
N LEU A 497 17.00 -37.62 -27.32
CA LEU A 497 18.40 -37.36 -26.97
C LEU A 497 19.20 -38.60 -27.39
N GLN A 498 20.04 -38.46 -28.42
CA GLN A 498 20.89 -39.56 -28.85
C GLN A 498 21.94 -39.74 -27.77
N LYS A 499 21.63 -40.73 -26.93
CA LYS A 499 22.19 -41.10 -25.62
C LYS A 499 21.48 -40.44 -24.44
N PRO A 500 20.88 -41.25 -23.55
CA PRO A 500 20.53 -40.75 -22.23
C PRO A 500 21.82 -40.28 -21.56
N ASP A 501 21.81 -39.04 -21.10
CA ASP A 501 22.82 -38.58 -20.17
C ASP A 501 22.56 -39.33 -18.86
N ALA A 502 23.44 -40.26 -18.51
CA ALA A 502 23.25 -41.16 -17.37
C ALA A 502 23.01 -40.35 -16.08
N GLU A 503 23.61 -39.16 -15.98
CA GLU A 503 23.46 -38.25 -14.85
C GLU A 503 22.05 -37.66 -14.76
N ILE A 504 21.41 -37.38 -15.90
CA ILE A 504 20.04 -36.86 -15.97
C ILE A 504 19.03 -37.98 -15.69
N GLU A 505 19.23 -39.18 -16.22
CA GLU A 505 18.37 -40.33 -15.89
C GLU A 505 18.49 -40.74 -14.42
N GLU A 506 19.69 -40.67 -13.85
CA GLU A 506 19.93 -40.94 -12.44
C GLU A 506 19.28 -39.87 -11.56
N ARG A 507 19.38 -38.58 -11.91
CA ARG A 507 18.64 -37.50 -11.23
C ARG A 507 17.13 -37.65 -11.33
N ILE A 508 16.61 -38.01 -12.50
CA ILE A 508 15.17 -38.25 -12.68
C ILE A 508 14.74 -39.45 -11.84
N ARG A 509 15.49 -40.57 -11.85
CA ARG A 509 15.22 -41.73 -10.99
C ARG A 509 15.23 -41.35 -9.51
N LEU A 510 16.23 -40.60 -9.05
CA LEU A 510 16.38 -40.18 -7.66
C LEU A 510 15.19 -39.33 -7.16
N VAL A 511 14.50 -38.62 -8.07
CA VAL A 511 13.35 -37.77 -7.75
C VAL A 511 12.00 -38.47 -7.99
N THR A 512 11.94 -39.43 -8.92
CA THR A 512 10.69 -40.07 -9.35
C THR A 512 10.49 -41.50 -8.82
N ASP A 513 11.43 -42.03 -8.04
CA ASP A 513 11.30 -43.34 -7.38
C ASP A 513 10.13 -43.33 -6.37
N PRO A 514 9.05 -44.10 -6.62
CA PRO A 514 7.89 -44.14 -5.76
C PRO A 514 8.12 -44.82 -4.41
N GLU A 515 9.24 -45.54 -4.22
CA GLU A 515 9.57 -46.19 -2.94
C GLU A 515 10.37 -45.29 -1.97
N ARG A 516 10.83 -44.12 -2.42
CA ARG A 516 11.57 -43.17 -1.56
C ARG A 516 10.65 -42.45 -0.58
N THR A 517 11.06 -42.38 0.68
CA THR A 517 10.35 -41.63 1.71
C THR A 517 10.80 -40.17 1.76
N ARG A 518 10.00 -39.31 2.37
CA ARG A 518 10.28 -37.87 2.49
C ARG A 518 11.58 -37.55 3.25
N ALA A 519 12.08 -38.50 4.04
CA ALA A 519 13.35 -38.38 4.77
C ALA A 519 14.57 -38.58 3.85
N ASP A 520 14.46 -39.48 2.86
CA ASP A 520 15.54 -39.81 1.93
C ASP A 520 15.86 -38.61 1.01
N LEU A 521 14.83 -37.85 0.61
CA LEU A 521 14.99 -36.62 -0.19
C LEU A 521 15.67 -35.47 0.57
N MET A 522 15.61 -35.45 1.92
CA MET A 522 16.26 -34.42 2.73
C MET A 522 17.73 -34.73 3.02
N GLN A 523 18.13 -36.01 3.05
CA GLN A 523 19.53 -36.39 3.22
C GLN A 523 20.41 -35.99 2.04
N ASP A 524 19.91 -36.12 0.80
CA ASP A 524 20.63 -35.77 -0.42
C ASP A 524 20.91 -34.25 -0.54
N VAL A 525 20.09 -33.40 0.11
CA VAL A 525 20.29 -31.94 0.16
C VAL A 525 21.34 -31.53 1.21
N LEU A 526 21.48 -32.31 2.28
CA LEU A 526 22.44 -32.05 3.36
C LEU A 526 23.84 -32.57 3.05
N TYR A 527 23.96 -33.59 2.19
CA TYR A 527 25.22 -34.20 1.77
C TYR A 527 25.41 -34.09 0.26
N GLY A 528 25.49 -32.87 -0.25
CA GLY A 528 25.92 -32.63 -1.63
C GLY A 528 27.32 -33.21 -1.87
N THR A 529 27.38 -34.25 -2.70
CA THR A 529 28.51 -34.75 -3.49
C THR A 529 29.90 -34.23 -3.07
N ARG A 530 30.60 -35.01 -2.24
CA ARG A 530 32.05 -35.12 -2.34
C ARG A 530 32.35 -36.12 -3.47
N GLU A 531 32.67 -35.61 -4.64
CA GLU A 531 33.66 -36.15 -5.58
C GLU A 531 34.12 -35.05 -6.53
#